data_AF-A0A6G5A9X4-F1
#
_entry.id   AF-A0A6G5A9X4-F1
#
_cell.length_a   1.000
_cell.length_b   1.000
_cell.length_c   1.000
_cell.angle_alpha   90.00
_cell.angle_beta   90.00
_cell.angle_gamma   90.00
#
_symmetry.space_group_name_H-M   'P 1'
#
loop_
_entity.id
_entity.type
_entity.pdbx_description
1 polymer ?
#
loop_
_entity_poly.entity_id
_entity_poly.type
_entity_poly.pdbx_seq_one_letter_code
_entity_poly.pdbx_strand_id
1 'polypeptide(L)'
;MGLLFRCNALVMCITIVSGNIGNNEPDGNLYFLPGTGPGSGSSAAGKIPERCTKPPEKGYCRAFVPTWYFDFNRRLCRIFIYGGCGGNDNQFSSEKRCQEVCLPGRRTQRLCSLKPEPGGTGILCRRWYFDRNYGTCSLFSNNQCARNANGFYSCKICMRRCSNLKATEVCQLARSSTKPPSAQEQQTGNNTTPFNRPSSTLPE
;
A
#
# COMPACT_ATOMS: atom_id res chain seq x y z
N MET A 1 17.68 -25.03 37.72
CA MET A 1 17.38 -26.24 36.92
C MET A 1 18.01 -26.06 35.56
N GLY A 2 18.95 -26.95 35.19
CA GLY A 2 19.92 -26.72 34.12
C GLY A 2 19.40 -26.97 32.70
N LEU A 3 19.95 -26.23 31.74
CA LEU A 3 19.94 -26.61 30.33
C LEU A 3 21.13 -27.53 30.06
N LEU A 4 20.84 -28.74 29.57
CA LEU A 4 21.80 -29.70 29.06
C LEU A 4 22.12 -29.39 27.60
N PHE A 5 23.39 -29.25 27.24
CA PHE A 5 23.86 -29.21 25.86
C PHE A 5 24.26 -30.62 25.42
N ARG A 6 23.67 -31.12 24.32
CA ARG A 6 24.23 -32.26 23.57
C ARG A 6 24.50 -31.80 22.14
N CYS A 7 25.76 -31.63 21.77
CA CYS A 7 26.19 -31.50 20.37
C CYS A 7 26.57 -32.91 19.85
N ASN A 8 26.16 -33.26 18.62
CA ASN A 8 26.72 -34.38 17.89
C ASN A 8 26.97 -33.98 16.42
N ALA A 9 27.99 -34.57 15.81
CA ALA A 9 28.86 -34.00 14.77
C ALA A 9 28.28 -33.90 13.33
N LEU A 10 26.96 -33.77 13.17
CA LEU A 10 26.34 -33.52 11.85
C LEU A 10 25.33 -32.35 11.83
N VAL A 11 25.15 -31.63 12.94
CA VAL A 11 24.28 -30.46 13.03
C VAL A 11 25.08 -29.33 13.65
N MET A 12 25.23 -28.21 12.94
CA MET A 12 25.89 -27.03 13.47
C MET A 12 25.24 -26.62 14.81
N CYS A 13 26.04 -26.45 15.85
CA CYS A 13 25.59 -25.92 17.13
C CYS A 13 25.20 -24.44 16.90
N ILE A 14 23.90 -24.17 16.72
CA ILE A 14 23.38 -22.81 16.58
C ILE A 14 23.37 -22.16 17.96
N THR A 15 24.14 -21.08 18.11
CA THR A 15 23.83 -20.04 19.09
C THR A 15 22.48 -19.44 18.70
N ILE A 16 21.41 -19.85 19.37
CA ILE A 16 20.08 -19.25 19.21
C ILE A 16 20.12 -17.87 19.87
N VAL A 17 20.64 -16.87 19.15
CA VAL A 17 20.04 -15.53 19.21
C VAL A 17 18.96 -15.53 18.13
N SER A 18 17.85 -16.21 18.40
CA SER A 18 16.71 -16.24 17.48
C SER A 18 15.95 -14.92 17.60
N GLY A 19 16.50 -13.88 16.98
CA GLY A 19 15.69 -12.80 16.43
C GLY A 19 14.86 -13.41 15.30
N ASN A 20 13.59 -13.68 15.56
CA ASN A 20 12.71 -14.38 14.63
C ASN A 20 12.59 -13.63 13.30
N ILE A 21 12.81 -14.37 12.22
CA ILE A 21 12.37 -14.07 10.86
C ILE A 21 10.85 -13.87 10.91
N GLY A 22 10.39 -12.65 10.62
CA GLY A 22 8.96 -12.33 10.58
C GLY A 22 8.26 -13.17 9.52
N ASN A 23 7.28 -13.97 9.95
CA ASN A 23 6.38 -14.71 9.07
C ASN A 23 5.64 -13.74 8.13
N ASN A 24 5.57 -14.10 6.84
CA ASN A 24 4.75 -13.40 5.85
C ASN A 24 3.26 -13.57 6.19
N GLU A 25 2.59 -12.49 6.58
CA GLU A 25 1.13 -12.41 6.58
C GLU A 25 0.64 -11.89 5.21
N PRO A 26 -0.48 -12.40 4.64
CA PRO A 26 -0.91 -12.10 3.26
C PRO A 26 -1.24 -10.62 2.93
N ASP A 27 -1.20 -9.73 3.92
CA ASP A 27 -1.57 -8.31 3.78
C ASP A 27 -0.40 -7.32 3.74
N GLY A 28 0.85 -7.80 3.84
CA GLY A 28 2.03 -6.93 3.73
C GLY A 28 2.18 -5.95 4.89
N ASN A 29 1.67 -6.30 6.07
CA ASN A 29 1.86 -5.53 7.29
C ASN A 29 3.17 -5.93 7.98
N LEU A 30 3.97 -4.95 8.40
CA LEU A 30 4.98 -5.14 9.43
C LEU A 30 4.29 -5.03 10.79
N TYR A 31 3.78 -6.15 11.31
CA TYR A 31 3.40 -6.18 12.72
C TYR A 31 4.69 -6.19 13.54
N PHE A 32 5.02 -5.04 14.14
CA PHE A 32 5.89 -5.06 15.31
C PHE A 32 5.12 -5.83 16.38
N LEU A 33 5.60 -7.03 16.72
CA LEU A 33 5.22 -7.70 17.97
C LEU A 33 5.41 -6.68 19.12
N PRO A 34 4.58 -6.70 20.17
CA PRO A 34 4.86 -5.94 21.38
C PRO A 34 6.16 -6.47 21.98
N GLY A 35 7.28 -5.91 21.54
CA GLY A 35 8.60 -6.16 22.10
C GLY A 35 8.58 -5.62 23.52
N THR A 36 8.78 -6.52 24.48
CA THR A 36 9.11 -6.21 25.87
C THR A 36 10.48 -5.55 25.90
N GLY A 37 10.54 -4.27 25.51
CA GLY A 37 11.68 -3.39 25.73
C GLY A 37 11.32 -2.39 26.81
N PRO A 38 12.16 -2.15 27.83
CA PRO A 38 11.95 -1.07 28.78
C PRO A 38 12.37 0.23 28.09
N GLY A 39 11.47 0.75 27.26
CA GLY A 39 11.61 2.01 26.55
C GLY A 39 10.42 2.91 26.86
N SER A 40 10.64 3.81 27.83
CA SER A 40 9.80 4.94 28.19
C SER A 40 9.02 5.55 27.01
N GLY A 41 7.71 5.63 27.16
CA GLY A 41 6.81 6.24 26.17
C GLY A 41 5.34 6.01 26.48
N SER A 42 4.90 6.34 27.69
CA SER A 42 3.49 6.60 27.95
C SER A 42 3.02 7.70 27.00
N SER A 43 2.14 7.37 26.06
CA SER A 43 1.41 8.35 25.29
C SER A 43 -0.01 7.85 25.21
N ALA A 44 -0.93 8.61 25.80
CA ALA A 44 -2.36 8.39 25.71
C ALA A 44 -2.71 7.99 24.26
N ALA A 45 -3.45 6.90 24.09
CA ALA A 45 -4.04 6.55 22.82
C ALA A 45 -4.92 7.74 22.37
N GLY A 46 -4.36 8.60 21.52
CA GLY A 46 -5.09 9.76 21.00
C GLY A 46 -6.35 9.26 20.30
N LYS A 47 -7.50 9.84 20.63
CA LYS A 47 -8.77 9.53 19.97
C LYS A 47 -8.59 9.74 18.46
N ILE A 48 -8.92 8.72 17.66
CA ILE A 48 -8.88 8.83 16.20
C ILE A 48 -9.92 9.87 15.77
N PRO A 49 -9.54 10.93 15.01
CA PRO A 49 -10.48 11.94 14.54
C PRO A 49 -11.61 11.34 13.70
N GLU A 50 -12.82 11.91 13.80
CA GLU A 50 -13.99 11.43 13.04
C GLU A 50 -13.76 11.44 11.53
N ARG A 51 -13.03 12.44 11.00
CA ARG A 51 -12.66 12.46 9.56
C ARG A 51 -11.93 11.19 9.11
N CYS A 52 -11.19 10.52 10.00
CA CYS A 52 -10.48 9.29 9.68
C CYS A 52 -11.40 8.06 9.65
N THR A 53 -12.62 8.13 10.16
CA THR A 53 -13.56 7.00 10.14
C THR A 53 -14.45 6.99 8.89
N LYS A 54 -14.50 8.11 8.15
CA LYS A 54 -15.28 8.25 6.92
C LYS A 54 -14.67 7.44 5.77
N PRO A 55 -15.48 6.89 4.85
CA PRO A 55 -14.97 6.25 3.64
C PRO A 55 -14.30 7.29 2.70
N PRO A 56 -13.38 6.89 1.81
CA PRO A 56 -12.88 7.79 0.77
C PRO A 56 -14.00 8.14 -0.22
N GLU A 57 -14.16 9.43 -0.52
CA GLU A 57 -15.16 9.90 -1.48
C GLU A 57 -14.49 10.51 -2.70
N LYS A 58 -14.74 9.92 -3.87
CA LYS A 58 -14.24 10.43 -5.16
C LYS A 58 -14.81 11.81 -5.49
N GLY A 59 -16.01 12.12 -5.00
CA GLY A 59 -16.76 13.29 -5.43
C GLY A 59 -17.34 13.13 -6.84
N TYR A 60 -17.94 14.20 -7.35
CA TYR A 60 -18.72 14.18 -8.60
C TYR A 60 -17.94 14.64 -9.84
N CYS A 61 -16.74 15.20 -9.66
CA CYS A 61 -15.85 15.54 -10.77
C CYS A 61 -15.09 14.30 -11.31
N ARG A 62 -14.48 14.46 -12.49
CA ARG A 62 -13.80 13.37 -13.24
C ARG A 62 -12.30 13.57 -13.43
N ALA A 63 -11.68 14.46 -12.64
CA ALA A 63 -10.23 14.60 -12.63
C ALA A 63 -9.57 13.34 -12.06
N PHE A 64 -8.30 13.13 -12.43
CA PHE A 64 -7.48 12.05 -11.92
C PHE A 64 -6.51 12.60 -10.88
N VAL A 65 -6.88 12.53 -9.60
CA VAL A 65 -6.06 13.08 -8.51
C VAL A 65 -5.75 11.97 -7.49
N PRO A 66 -4.60 11.29 -7.60
CA PRO A 66 -4.17 10.31 -6.60
C PRO A 66 -4.02 10.99 -5.24
N THR A 67 -4.86 10.60 -4.28
CA THR A 67 -4.90 11.23 -2.97
C THR A 67 -4.86 10.21 -1.84
N TRP A 68 -4.23 10.57 -0.72
CA TRP A 68 -4.16 9.70 0.45
C TRP A 68 -5.46 9.77 1.25
N TYR A 69 -5.92 8.62 1.71
CA TYR A 69 -6.98 8.51 2.71
C TYR A 69 -6.58 7.50 3.77
N PHE A 70 -7.23 7.55 4.93
CA PHE A 70 -7.07 6.56 5.96
C PHE A 70 -8.13 5.46 5.83
N ASP A 71 -7.67 4.24 5.61
CA ASP A 71 -8.50 3.04 5.67
C ASP A 71 -8.66 2.63 7.14
N PHE A 72 -9.79 2.99 7.74
CA PHE A 72 -10.07 2.74 9.15
C PHE A 72 -10.03 1.25 9.49
N ASN A 73 -10.53 0.39 8.60
CA ASN A 73 -10.62 -1.05 8.82
C ASN A 73 -9.23 -1.70 8.82
N ARG A 74 -8.35 -1.25 7.93
CA ARG A 74 -6.98 -1.78 7.83
C ARG A 74 -5.98 -1.06 8.71
N ARG A 75 -6.34 0.11 9.25
CA ARG A 75 -5.42 1.02 9.94
C ARG A 75 -4.25 1.47 9.06
N LEU A 76 -4.51 1.67 7.76
CA LEU A 76 -3.48 2.02 6.77
C LEU A 76 -3.83 3.32 6.05
N CYS A 77 -2.81 4.12 5.77
CA CYS A 77 -2.92 5.20 4.78
C CYS A 77 -2.69 4.63 3.38
N ARG A 78 -3.67 4.80 2.50
CA ARG A 78 -3.69 4.25 1.14
C ARG A 78 -4.06 5.36 0.14
N ILE A 79 -3.80 5.15 -1.13
CA ILE A 79 -4.22 6.02 -2.22
C ILE A 79 -5.62 5.62 -2.70
N PHE A 80 -6.42 6.64 -3.03
CA PHE A 80 -7.60 6.53 -3.88
C PHE A 80 -7.53 7.61 -4.98
N ILE A 81 -8.37 7.48 -6.01
CA ILE A 81 -8.46 8.49 -7.07
C ILE A 81 -9.59 9.46 -6.74
N TYR A 82 -9.22 10.67 -6.34
CA TYR A 82 -10.16 11.78 -6.13
C TYR A 82 -10.51 12.43 -7.47
N GLY A 83 -11.79 12.76 -7.63
CA GLY A 83 -12.36 13.36 -8.83
C GLY A 83 -12.06 14.83 -9.01
N GLY A 84 -11.47 15.50 -8.00
CA GLY A 84 -11.07 16.92 -8.07
C GLY A 84 -12.06 17.91 -7.47
N CYS A 85 -13.26 17.49 -7.09
CA CYS A 85 -14.23 18.33 -6.38
C CYS A 85 -15.18 17.49 -5.51
N GLY A 86 -15.82 18.12 -4.51
CA GLY A 86 -16.68 17.45 -3.53
C GLY A 86 -15.88 16.52 -2.61
N GLY A 87 -16.52 15.44 -2.15
CA GLY A 87 -15.92 14.46 -1.24
C GLY A 87 -15.92 14.92 0.22
N ASN A 88 -15.08 14.30 1.04
CA ASN A 88 -15.02 14.53 2.48
C ASN A 88 -13.58 14.72 2.99
N ASP A 89 -13.46 14.99 4.30
CA ASP A 89 -12.19 15.27 4.93
C ASP A 89 -11.25 14.07 5.12
N ASN A 90 -11.62 12.84 4.75
CA ASN A 90 -10.68 11.71 4.75
C ASN A 90 -9.75 11.76 3.52
N GLN A 91 -9.08 12.90 3.36
CA GLN A 91 -8.26 13.23 2.20
C GLN A 91 -7.01 14.00 2.66
N PHE A 92 -5.83 13.54 2.22
CA PHE A 92 -4.54 14.07 2.65
C PHE A 92 -3.56 14.19 1.47
N SER A 93 -2.69 15.21 1.52
CA SER A 93 -1.68 15.48 0.49
C SER A 93 -0.49 14.51 0.54
N SER A 94 -0.26 13.84 1.67
CA SER A 94 0.85 12.91 1.86
C SER A 94 0.50 11.75 2.82
N GLU A 95 1.18 10.61 2.62
CA GLU A 95 1.10 9.44 3.51
C GLU A 95 1.44 9.81 4.95
N LYS A 96 2.51 10.60 5.14
CA LYS A 96 2.91 11.08 6.45
C LYS A 96 1.79 11.86 7.13
N ARG A 97 1.18 12.82 6.44
CA ARG A 97 0.11 13.64 7.03
C ARG A 97 -1.10 12.79 7.42
N CYS A 98 -1.48 11.82 6.58
CA CYS A 98 -2.52 10.87 6.91
C CYS A 98 -2.19 10.09 8.20
N GLN A 99 -0.95 9.61 8.35
CA GLN A 99 -0.54 8.86 9.54
C GLN A 99 -0.48 9.73 10.79
N GLU A 100 0.04 10.96 10.71
CA GLU A 100 0.08 11.89 11.84
C GLU A 100 -1.32 12.20 12.38
N VAL A 101 -2.30 12.37 11.48
CA VAL A 101 -3.67 12.71 11.85
C VAL A 101 -4.46 11.50 12.34
N CYS A 102 -4.35 10.37 11.64
CA CYS A 102 -5.23 9.21 11.85
C CYS A 102 -4.61 8.07 12.67
N LEU A 103 -3.31 8.12 12.94
CA LEU A 103 -2.59 7.16 13.78
C LEU A 103 -1.79 7.88 14.89
N PRO A 104 -2.45 8.65 15.78
CA PRO A 104 -1.78 9.35 16.86
C PRO A 104 -1.01 8.36 17.77
N GLY A 105 0.19 8.76 18.19
CA GLY A 105 1.07 7.91 19.02
C GLY A 105 1.76 6.77 18.26
N ARG A 106 1.57 6.64 16.93
CA ARG A 106 2.34 5.72 16.09
C ARG A 106 3.44 6.47 15.33
N ARG A 107 4.60 5.82 15.18
CA ARG A 107 5.67 6.35 14.31
C ARG A 107 5.19 6.32 12.87
N THR A 108 5.36 7.43 12.16
CA THR A 108 5.02 7.53 10.73
C THR A 108 5.96 6.64 9.91
N GLN A 109 5.41 5.73 9.12
CA GLN A 109 6.14 4.87 8.20
C GLN A 109 5.86 5.31 6.77
N ARG A 110 6.81 5.98 6.12
CA ARG A 110 6.69 6.33 4.71
C ARG A 110 7.14 5.13 3.90
N LEU A 111 6.20 4.44 3.27
CA LEU A 111 6.46 3.24 2.47
C LEU A 111 5.92 3.43 1.06
N CYS A 112 4.62 3.63 0.93
CA CYS A 112 3.98 3.82 -0.37
C CYS A 112 4.26 5.22 -0.95
N SER A 113 4.76 6.17 -0.15
CA SER A 113 5.18 7.51 -0.62
C SER A 113 6.66 7.63 -1.00
N LEU A 114 7.48 6.60 -0.73
CA LEU A 114 8.89 6.63 -1.12
C LEU A 114 9.04 6.49 -2.64
N LYS A 115 10.00 7.20 -3.22
CA LYS A 115 10.40 6.97 -4.61
C LYS A 115 10.94 5.54 -4.73
N PRO A 116 10.49 4.72 -5.68
CA PRO A 116 11.02 3.37 -5.86
C PRO A 116 12.50 3.44 -6.24
N GLU A 117 13.32 2.60 -5.60
CA GLU A 117 14.76 2.51 -5.87
C GLU A 117 15.09 1.11 -6.35
N PRO A 118 15.50 0.93 -7.63
CA PRO A 118 15.96 -0.35 -8.14
C PRO A 118 17.38 -0.68 -7.63
N GLY A 119 17.83 -1.92 -7.88
CA GLY A 119 19.20 -2.35 -7.55
C GLY A 119 19.33 -3.07 -6.20
N GLY A 120 18.23 -3.49 -5.58
CA GLY A 120 18.28 -4.45 -4.48
C GLY A 120 18.77 -5.81 -4.97
N THR A 121 19.48 -6.54 -4.12
CA THR A 121 19.93 -7.92 -4.35
C THR A 121 19.39 -8.83 -3.24
N GLY A 122 19.20 -10.12 -3.53
CA GLY A 122 18.80 -11.11 -2.53
C GLY A 122 17.76 -12.11 -3.01
N ILE A 123 17.72 -13.26 -2.33
CA ILE A 123 16.80 -14.38 -2.60
C ILE A 123 15.34 -13.91 -2.44
N LEU A 124 15.09 -13.08 -1.43
CA LEU A 124 13.82 -12.44 -1.21
C LEU A 124 13.69 -11.14 -2.05
N CYS A 125 13.77 -11.30 -3.37
CA CYS A 125 13.69 -10.18 -4.31
C CYS A 125 12.27 -9.60 -4.41
N ARG A 126 12.09 -8.37 -3.93
CA ARG A 126 10.85 -7.60 -3.99
C ARG A 126 10.76 -6.84 -5.32
N ARG A 127 10.23 -7.48 -6.35
CA ARG A 127 10.21 -6.99 -7.74
C ARG A 127 9.10 -5.99 -8.07
N TRP A 128 8.13 -5.84 -7.18
CA TRP A 128 7.01 -4.91 -7.35
C TRP A 128 7.24 -3.65 -6.53
N TYR A 129 6.81 -2.50 -7.05
CA TYR A 129 6.79 -1.24 -6.32
C TYR A 129 5.47 -0.51 -6.56
N PHE A 130 5.14 0.39 -5.67
CA PHE A 130 3.98 1.25 -5.80
C PHE A 130 4.36 2.59 -6.45
N ASP A 131 3.61 3.00 -7.48
CA ASP A 131 3.73 4.33 -8.06
C ASP A 131 2.55 5.19 -7.61
N ARG A 132 2.84 6.18 -6.75
CA ARG A 132 1.81 7.08 -6.21
C ARG A 132 1.16 7.97 -7.27
N ASN A 133 1.83 8.21 -8.41
CA ASN A 133 1.30 9.07 -9.46
C ASN A 133 0.18 8.39 -10.24
N TYR A 134 0.21 7.05 -10.32
CA TYR A 134 -0.85 6.26 -10.96
C TYR A 134 -1.79 5.61 -9.94
N GLY A 135 -1.38 5.52 -8.67
CA GLY A 135 -2.14 4.81 -7.65
C GLY A 135 -2.14 3.29 -7.83
N THR A 136 -1.16 2.75 -8.57
CA THR A 136 -1.05 1.34 -8.94
C THR A 136 0.37 0.80 -8.73
N CYS A 137 0.51 -0.53 -8.82
CA CYS A 137 1.77 -1.22 -8.62
C CYS A 137 2.34 -1.73 -9.94
N SER A 138 3.66 -1.63 -10.08
CA SER A 138 4.39 -2.01 -11.30
C SER A 138 5.60 -2.89 -10.98
N LEU A 139 6.05 -3.63 -11.98
CA LEU A 139 7.31 -4.38 -11.92
C LEU A 139 8.49 -3.47 -12.21
N PHE A 140 9.62 -3.70 -11.54
CA PHE A 140 10.89 -3.15 -11.98
C PHE A 140 11.35 -3.80 -13.29
N SER A 141 11.96 -3.01 -14.18
CA SER A 141 12.60 -3.50 -15.41
C SER A 141 13.79 -4.42 -15.10
N ASN A 142 14.10 -5.33 -16.03
CA ASN A 142 15.26 -6.22 -15.95
C ASN A 142 15.32 -7.06 -14.67
N ASN A 143 14.17 -7.43 -14.12
CA ASN A 143 14.04 -8.24 -12.89
C ASN A 143 14.72 -7.66 -11.65
N GLN A 144 14.98 -6.34 -11.62
CA GLN A 144 15.59 -5.66 -10.49
C GLN A 144 14.70 -5.73 -9.23
N CYS A 145 15.33 -5.67 -8.06
CA CYS A 145 14.61 -5.67 -6.79
C CYS A 145 14.57 -4.25 -6.20
N ALA A 146 13.57 -3.99 -5.37
CA ALA A 146 13.50 -2.80 -4.55
C ALA A 146 14.62 -2.76 -3.50
N ARG A 147 15.37 -1.66 -3.47
CA ARG A 147 16.37 -1.36 -2.44
C ARG A 147 15.76 -0.82 -1.16
N ASN A 148 14.66 -0.08 -1.26
CA ASN A 148 14.00 0.59 -0.13
C ASN A 148 12.69 -0.09 0.29
N ALA A 149 11.94 0.54 1.21
CA ALA A 149 10.71 -0.03 1.74
C ALA A 149 9.56 -0.08 0.72
N ASN A 150 9.60 0.73 -0.35
CA ASN A 150 8.62 0.67 -1.46
C ASN A 150 8.92 -0.51 -2.39
N GLY A 151 8.88 -1.70 -1.82
CA GLY A 151 9.19 -2.96 -2.46
C GLY A 151 8.29 -4.07 -1.95
N PHE A 152 7.73 -4.85 -2.88
CA PHE A 152 6.79 -5.92 -2.59
C PHE A 152 7.12 -7.19 -3.39
N TYR A 153 6.81 -8.34 -2.81
CA TYR A 153 6.97 -9.65 -3.47
C TYR A 153 5.92 -9.94 -4.54
N SER A 154 4.74 -9.31 -4.41
CA SER A 154 3.60 -9.55 -5.29
C SER A 154 2.81 -8.27 -5.51
N CYS A 155 2.33 -8.10 -6.74
CA CYS A 155 1.40 -7.02 -7.09
C CYS A 155 0.20 -6.97 -6.14
N LYS A 156 -0.39 -8.12 -5.79
CA LYS A 156 -1.58 -8.16 -4.92
C LYS A 156 -1.28 -7.59 -3.54
N ILE A 157 -0.11 -7.91 -2.98
CA ILE A 157 0.34 -7.40 -1.68
C ILE A 157 0.56 -5.89 -1.78
N CYS A 158 1.23 -5.44 -2.84
CA CYS A 158 1.47 -4.02 -3.10
C CYS A 158 0.15 -3.23 -3.19
N MET A 159 -0.81 -3.70 -3.99
CA MET A 159 -2.10 -3.04 -4.17
C MET A 159 -2.90 -3.01 -2.86
N ARG A 160 -3.00 -4.12 -2.14
CA ARG A 160 -3.67 -4.17 -0.82
C ARG A 160 -3.04 -3.21 0.19
N ARG A 161 -1.72 -3.02 0.13
CA ARG A 161 -0.99 -2.16 1.07
C ARG A 161 -1.15 -0.68 0.75
N CYS A 162 -1.16 -0.31 -0.54
CA CYS A 162 -0.96 1.06 -0.97
C CYS A 162 -2.15 1.73 -1.66
N SER A 163 -3.12 0.99 -2.20
CA SER A 163 -4.19 1.58 -3.02
C SER A 163 -5.53 0.91 -2.79
N ASN A 164 -6.64 1.66 -2.84
CA ASN A 164 -7.99 1.12 -2.69
C ASN A 164 -8.54 0.41 -3.94
N LEU A 165 -7.82 0.47 -5.06
CA LEU A 165 -8.22 -0.20 -6.29
C LEU A 165 -8.20 -1.72 -6.12
N LYS A 166 -9.06 -2.40 -6.89
CA LYS A 166 -9.16 -3.87 -6.84
C LYS A 166 -7.87 -4.49 -7.37
N ALA A 167 -7.13 -5.11 -6.46
CA ALA A 167 -5.86 -5.75 -6.76
C ALA A 167 -5.95 -6.80 -7.89
N THR A 168 -7.08 -7.51 -8.03
CA THR A 168 -7.26 -8.51 -9.09
C THR A 168 -7.24 -7.89 -10.48
N GLU A 169 -8.01 -6.82 -10.70
CA GLU A 169 -8.12 -6.11 -11.97
C GLU A 169 -6.78 -5.47 -12.33
N VAL A 170 -6.15 -4.78 -11.37
CA VAL A 170 -4.86 -4.10 -11.60
C VAL A 170 -3.75 -5.09 -11.92
N CYS A 171 -3.64 -6.17 -11.14
CA CYS A 171 -2.53 -7.09 -11.27
C CYS A 171 -2.67 -8.05 -12.45
N GLN A 172 -3.87 -8.19 -13.02
CA GLN A 172 -4.06 -8.87 -14.31
C GLN A 172 -3.50 -8.02 -15.44
N LEU A 173 -3.86 -6.73 -15.50
CA LEU A 173 -3.36 -5.79 -16.51
C LEU A 173 -1.84 -5.53 -16.41
N ALA A 174 -1.29 -5.47 -15.19
CA ALA A 174 0.14 -5.26 -14.99
C ALA A 174 1.02 -6.40 -15.52
N ARG A 175 0.47 -7.59 -15.76
CA ARG A 175 1.22 -8.73 -16.32
C ARG A 175 1.32 -8.69 -17.84
N SER A 176 0.42 -7.98 -18.51
CA SER A 176 0.34 -7.90 -19.97
C SER A 176 0.85 -6.59 -20.55
N SER A 177 1.32 -5.65 -19.71
CA SER A 177 1.73 -4.31 -20.14
C SER A 177 3.16 -3.96 -19.71
N THR A 178 3.88 -3.25 -20.59
CA THR A 178 5.19 -2.62 -20.31
C THR A 178 5.06 -1.27 -19.60
N LYS A 179 3.86 -0.68 -19.56
CA LYS A 179 3.53 0.57 -18.87
C LYS A 179 2.70 0.29 -17.60
N PRO A 180 2.91 1.03 -16.49
CA PRO A 180 2.05 0.95 -15.31
C PRO A 180 0.57 1.03 -15.71
N PRO A 181 -0.28 0.07 -15.31
CA PRO A 181 -1.71 0.17 -15.60
C PRO A 181 -2.23 1.42 -14.89
N SER A 182 -2.84 2.32 -15.66
CA SER A 182 -3.38 3.53 -15.08
C SER A 182 -4.69 3.19 -14.37
N ALA A 183 -4.93 3.80 -13.21
CA ALA A 183 -6.21 3.67 -12.54
C ALA A 183 -7.37 4.34 -13.34
N GLN A 184 -7.06 5.06 -14.43
CA GLN A 184 -8.04 5.63 -15.36
C GLN A 184 -8.72 4.56 -16.22
N GLU A 185 -7.98 3.53 -16.66
CA GLU A 185 -8.51 2.46 -17.54
C GLU A 185 -9.43 1.48 -16.80
N GLN A 186 -9.27 1.34 -15.47
CA GLN A 186 -10.05 0.39 -14.66
C GLN A 186 -11.40 0.95 -14.21
N GLN A 187 -11.63 2.25 -14.36
CA GLN A 187 -12.91 2.90 -14.03
C GLN A 187 -13.84 3.03 -15.23
N THR A 188 -13.37 2.73 -16.45
CA THR A 188 -14.15 2.73 -17.69
C THR A 188 -14.64 1.33 -18.10
N GLY A 189 -14.24 0.28 -17.40
CA GLY A 189 -14.48 -1.13 -17.78
C GLY A 189 -15.84 -1.73 -17.44
N ASN A 190 -16.79 -0.97 -16.90
CA ASN A 190 -18.17 -1.43 -16.65
C ASN A 190 -19.21 -0.53 -17.33
N ASN A 191 -19.05 -0.28 -18.64
CA ASN A 191 -20.14 -0.01 -19.58
C ASN A 191 -19.58 0.04 -21.01
N THR A 192 -19.25 -1.13 -21.57
CA THR A 192 -19.22 -1.30 -23.02
C THR A 192 -20.64 -1.62 -23.48
N THR A 193 -21.47 -0.59 -23.59
CA THR A 193 -22.63 -0.59 -24.49
C THR A 193 -22.43 0.56 -25.47
N PRO A 194 -22.53 0.34 -26.79
CA PRO A 194 -22.55 1.43 -27.75
C PRO A 194 -23.89 2.15 -27.62
N PHE A 195 -23.98 3.13 -26.73
CA PHE A 195 -25.12 4.03 -26.76
C PHE A 195 -24.91 5.02 -27.90
N ASN A 196 -25.61 4.73 -29.00
CA ASN A 196 -25.88 5.63 -30.11
C ASN A 196 -26.07 7.07 -29.61
N ARG A 197 -25.32 7.99 -30.20
CA ARG A 197 -25.61 9.43 -30.15
C ARG A 197 -26.94 9.65 -30.89
N PRO A 198 -28.00 10.17 -30.26
CA PRO A 198 -29.07 10.78 -31.03
C PRO A 198 -28.57 12.13 -31.56
N SER A 199 -28.46 12.25 -32.88
CA SER A 199 -28.50 13.53 -33.57
C SER A 199 -29.87 14.15 -33.36
N SER A 200 -29.92 15.39 -32.85
CA SER A 200 -31.00 16.35 -33.10
C SER A 200 -30.41 17.74 -32.83
N THR A 201 -30.01 18.46 -33.89
CA THR A 201 -30.75 19.62 -34.44
C THR A 201 -31.10 20.68 -33.40
N LEU A 202 -30.36 21.80 -33.44
CA LEU A 202 -30.82 23.10 -32.92
C LEU A 202 -32.08 23.52 -33.69
N PRO A 203 -33.08 24.13 -33.04
CA PRO A 203 -34.01 25.02 -33.72
C PRO A 203 -33.46 26.47 -33.73
N GLU A 204 -33.78 27.18 -34.81
CA GLU A 204 -33.70 28.64 -34.96
C GLU A 204 -34.59 29.39 -33.95
#